data_AF-A0A183CKK7-F1
#
_entry.id   AF-A0A183CKK7-F1
#
_cell.length_a   1.000
_cell.length_b   1.000
_cell.length_c   1.000
_cell.angle_alpha   90.00
_cell.angle_beta   90.00
_cell.angle_gamma   90.00
#
_symmetry.space_group_name_H-M   'P 1'
#
loop_
_entity.id
_entity.type
_entity.pdbx_description
1 polymer ?
#
loop_
_entity_poly.entity_id
_entity_poly.type
_entity_poly.pdbx_seq_one_letter_code
_entity_poly.pdbx_strand_id
1 'polypeptide(L)'
;MKSAPNMHHRFYLARDHIEPFAQIVSFKQPEDQPTLGSRYRPDLEETYLQQCFVLQGRLGQGDFGVVNVRSKDDGKLYAVKCALDIYRNTADRREKLQEVQKHELLPPHPNLIHFVKAWEERGRLYIQTEL
;
A
#
# COMPACT_ATOMS: atom_id res chain seq x y z
N MET A 1 -0.97 44.92 -26.06
CA MET A 1 -0.22 43.68 -25.79
C MET A 1 -0.98 42.93 -24.70
N LYS A 2 -1.59 41.80 -25.03
CA LYS A 2 -2.44 41.03 -24.09
C LYS A 2 -1.53 40.23 -23.17
N SER A 3 -1.63 40.48 -21.87
CA SER A 3 -0.93 39.73 -20.83
C SER A 3 -1.49 38.30 -20.78
N ALA A 4 -0.61 37.30 -20.77
CA ALA A 4 -0.99 35.90 -20.67
C ALA A 4 -1.51 35.58 -19.26
N PRO A 5 -2.59 34.79 -19.10
CA PRO A 5 -3.02 34.34 -17.79
C PRO A 5 -2.05 33.29 -17.25
N ASN A 6 -1.66 33.49 -15.99
CA ASN A 6 -0.78 32.62 -15.22
C ASN A 6 -1.51 31.30 -14.89
N MET A 7 -1.17 30.22 -15.61
CA MET A 7 -1.75 28.89 -15.43
C MET A 7 -1.06 28.17 -14.27
N HIS A 8 -1.53 28.42 -13.04
CA HIS A 8 -1.25 27.53 -11.92
C HIS A 8 -2.06 26.23 -12.11
N HIS A 9 -1.50 25.26 -12.83
CA HIS A 9 -1.99 23.88 -12.79
C HIS A 9 -1.69 23.30 -11.40
N ARG A 10 -2.61 23.54 -10.48
CA ARG A 10 -2.69 22.92 -9.16
C ARG A 10 -3.09 21.45 -9.33
N PHE A 11 -2.14 20.57 -9.69
CA PHE A 11 -2.28 19.14 -9.45
C PHE A 11 -1.89 18.83 -7.99
N TYR A 12 -2.61 19.46 -7.06
CA TYR A 12 -2.71 18.88 -5.73
C TYR A 12 -3.66 17.69 -5.90
N LEU A 13 -3.32 16.51 -5.35
CA LEU A 13 -4.40 15.63 -4.94
C LEU A 13 -5.26 16.49 -4.03
N ALA A 14 -6.47 16.86 -4.46
CA ALA A 14 -7.40 17.47 -3.54
C ALA A 14 -7.45 16.52 -2.34
N ARG A 15 -7.26 17.04 -1.12
CA ARG A 15 -7.34 16.25 0.12
C ARG A 15 -8.63 15.43 0.18
N ASP A 16 -9.63 15.81 -0.60
CA ASP A 16 -10.94 15.19 -0.78
C ASP A 16 -10.92 13.83 -1.51
N HIS A 17 -9.80 13.38 -2.09
CA HIS A 17 -9.71 12.09 -2.82
C HIS A 17 -8.77 11.06 -2.18
N ILE A 18 -8.44 11.20 -0.89
CA ILE A 18 -7.75 10.13 -0.18
C ILE A 18 -8.80 9.12 0.28
N GLU A 19 -8.80 7.94 -0.33
CA GLU A 19 -9.72 6.87 0.08
C GLU A 19 -9.42 6.48 1.55
N PRO A 20 -10.43 6.54 2.44
CA PRO A 20 -10.23 6.29 3.86
C PRO A 20 -10.13 4.80 4.16
N PHE A 21 -10.65 3.96 3.27
CA PHE A 21 -10.66 2.50 3.37
C PHE A 21 -9.52 1.89 2.54
N ALA A 22 -9.14 0.67 2.90
CA ALA A 22 -8.12 -0.08 2.22
C ALA A 22 -8.59 -0.53 0.83
N GLN A 23 -7.70 -0.42 -0.14
CA GLN A 23 -7.90 -0.88 -1.51
C GLN A 23 -6.69 -1.68 -1.96
N ILE A 24 -6.92 -2.83 -2.59
CA ILE A 24 -5.85 -3.63 -3.18
C ILE A 24 -5.16 -2.81 -4.26
N VAL A 25 -3.82 -2.81 -4.21
CA VAL A 25 -2.99 -2.31 -5.29
C VAL A 25 -2.45 -3.51 -6.04
N SER A 26 -2.93 -3.69 -7.27
CA SER A 26 -2.43 -4.72 -8.18
C SER A 26 -2.49 -4.23 -9.62
N PHE A 27 -1.53 -4.66 -10.43
CA PHE A 27 -1.41 -4.42 -11.86
C PHE A 27 -1.69 -5.68 -12.67
N LYS A 28 -2.13 -6.77 -12.01
CA LYS A 28 -2.58 -8.01 -12.64
C LYS A 28 -4.00 -7.89 -13.18
N GLN A 29 -4.39 -8.85 -14.01
CA GLN A 29 -5.77 -8.98 -14.46
C GLN A 29 -6.70 -9.28 -13.27
N PRO A 30 -7.96 -8.81 -13.28
CA PRO A 30 -8.88 -8.89 -12.13
C PRO A 30 -9.00 -10.30 -11.49
N GLU A 31 -8.95 -11.35 -12.30
CA GLU A 31 -9.01 -12.75 -11.87
C GLU A 31 -7.81 -13.21 -11.03
N ASP A 32 -6.66 -12.55 -11.21
CA ASP A 32 -5.39 -12.88 -10.54
C ASP A 32 -5.09 -11.93 -9.36
N GLN A 33 -5.96 -10.95 -9.12
CA GLN A 33 -5.76 -9.97 -8.06
C GLN A 33 -6.00 -10.60 -6.68
N PRO A 34 -5.12 -10.34 -5.70
CA PRO A 34 -5.36 -10.76 -4.33
C PRO A 34 -6.55 -10.00 -3.75
N THR A 35 -7.20 -10.58 -2.74
CA THR A 35 -8.28 -9.93 -2.01
C THR A 35 -7.81 -9.35 -0.68
N LEU A 36 -8.56 -8.37 -0.18
CA LEU A 36 -8.45 -7.97 1.22
C LEU A 36 -8.86 -9.13 2.11
N GLY A 37 -8.33 -9.12 3.33
CA GLY A 37 -8.57 -10.15 4.32
C GLY A 37 -10.04 -10.24 4.71
N SER A 38 -10.49 -11.45 5.03
CA SER A 38 -11.91 -11.78 5.26
C SER A 38 -12.55 -11.00 6.41
N ARG A 39 -11.72 -10.52 7.33
CA ARG A 39 -12.12 -9.81 8.56
C ARG A 39 -12.23 -8.29 8.38
N TYR A 40 -11.85 -7.77 7.22
CA TYR A 40 -11.82 -6.33 7.01
C TYR A 40 -13.23 -5.75 6.93
N ARG A 41 -13.46 -4.71 7.73
CA ARG A 41 -14.70 -3.95 7.79
C ARG A 41 -14.37 -2.47 7.58
N PRO A 42 -14.70 -1.89 6.41
CA PRO A 42 -14.34 -0.51 6.08
C PRO A 42 -15.14 0.54 6.87
N ASP A 43 -16.22 0.11 7.55
CA ASP A 43 -17.05 0.92 8.44
C ASP A 43 -16.41 1.15 9.82
N LEU A 44 -15.36 0.41 10.17
CA LEU A 44 -14.63 0.56 11.43
C LEU A 44 -13.50 1.60 11.31
N GLU A 45 -13.15 2.23 12.43
CA GLU A 45 -12.09 3.24 12.48
C GLU A 45 -10.68 2.61 12.38
N GLU A 46 -10.53 1.34 12.74
CA GLU A 46 -9.25 0.64 12.63
C GLU A 46 -8.84 0.43 11.16
N THR A 47 -7.55 0.59 10.89
CA THR A 47 -6.96 0.31 9.58
C THR A 47 -7.02 -1.17 9.22
N TYR A 48 -6.92 -1.51 7.93
CA TYR A 48 -6.80 -2.91 7.48
C TYR A 48 -5.67 -3.65 8.19
N LEU A 49 -4.53 -2.99 8.41
CA LEU A 49 -3.41 -3.56 9.16
C LEU A 49 -3.81 -3.94 10.59
N GLN A 50 -4.54 -3.06 11.29
CA GLN A 50 -4.99 -3.31 12.67
C GLN A 50 -6.08 -4.40 12.74
N GLN A 51 -7.01 -4.38 11.77
CA GLN A 51 -8.11 -5.32 11.74
C GLN A 51 -7.67 -6.74 11.38
N CYS A 52 -6.80 -6.90 10.38
CA CYS A 52 -6.46 -8.20 9.80
C CYS A 52 -5.17 -8.82 10.31
N PHE A 53 -4.37 -8.09 11.07
CA PHE A 53 -3.08 -8.58 11.57
C PHE A 53 -2.87 -8.36 13.06
N VAL A 54 -2.02 -9.20 13.66
CA VAL A 54 -1.51 -9.03 15.02
C VAL A 54 -0.04 -8.61 14.93
N LEU A 55 0.27 -7.40 15.36
CA LEU A 55 1.64 -6.89 15.38
C LEU A 55 2.52 -7.73 16.31
N GLN A 56 3.61 -8.28 15.79
CA GLN A 56 4.59 -9.06 16.56
C GLN A 56 5.79 -8.20 16.97
N GLY A 57 6.17 -7.21 16.17
CA GLY A 57 7.27 -6.29 16.47
C GLY A 57 7.71 -5.46 15.27
N ARG A 58 8.64 -4.53 15.50
CA ARG A 58 9.27 -3.74 14.43
C ARG A 58 10.51 -4.46 13.92
N LEU A 59 10.61 -4.63 12.60
CA LEU A 59 11.78 -5.23 11.94
C LEU A 59 12.79 -4.18 11.52
N GLY A 60 12.33 -3.00 11.10
CA GLY A 60 13.19 -1.92 10.65
C GLY A 60 12.49 -0.57 10.60
N GLN A 61 13.27 0.50 10.60
CA GLN A 61 12.80 1.87 10.48
C GLN A 61 13.84 2.74 9.76
N GLY A 62 13.36 3.54 8.82
CA GLY A 62 14.10 4.57 8.09
C GLY A 62 13.09 5.48 7.40
N ASP A 63 13.27 5.75 6.10
CA ASP A 63 12.27 6.48 5.29
C ASP A 63 10.93 5.74 5.17
N PHE A 64 10.94 4.45 5.51
CA PHE A 64 9.76 3.61 5.69
C PHE A 64 9.86 2.80 6.98
N GLY A 65 8.73 2.30 7.47
CA GLY A 65 8.68 1.32 8.55
C GLY A 65 8.57 -0.10 8.00
N VAL A 66 9.12 -1.08 8.71
CA VAL A 66 8.83 -2.51 8.45
C VAL A 66 8.46 -3.18 9.76
N VAL A 67 7.35 -3.90 9.76
CA VAL A 67 6.83 -4.62 10.92
C VAL A 67 6.66 -6.10 10.64
N ASN A 68 6.90 -6.93 11.67
CA ASN A 68 6.53 -8.33 11.68
C ASN A 68 5.09 -8.43 12.16
N VAL A 69 4.26 -9.12 11.39
CA VAL A 69 2.85 -9.32 11.71
C VAL A 69 2.44 -10.78 11.55
N ARG A 70 1.48 -11.21 12.37
CA ARG A 70 0.77 -12.47 12.18
C ARG A 70 -0.59 -12.19 11.53
N SER A 71 -0.86 -12.81 10.38
CA SER A 71 -2.15 -12.73 9.70
C SER A 71 -3.24 -13.44 10.52
N LYS A 72 -4.41 -12.80 10.67
CA LYS A 72 -5.57 -13.38 11.34
C LYS A 72 -6.42 -14.28 10.43
N ASP A 73 -6.10 -14.33 9.13
CA ASP A 73 -6.80 -15.18 8.16
C ASP A 73 -6.17 -16.59 8.11
N ASP A 74 -4.84 -16.68 8.12
CA ASP A 74 -4.11 -17.95 7.96
C ASP A 74 -3.10 -18.26 9.08
N GLY A 75 -2.92 -17.35 10.04
CA GLY A 75 -2.05 -17.54 11.20
C GLY A 75 -0.54 -17.45 10.90
N LYS A 76 -0.14 -17.19 9.65
CA LYS A 76 1.26 -17.10 9.21
C LYS A 76 1.90 -15.75 9.55
N LEU A 77 3.23 -15.75 9.62
CA LEU A 77 4.04 -14.54 9.83
C LEU A 77 4.40 -13.88 8.50
N TYR A 78 4.43 -12.56 8.49
CA TYR A 78 4.75 -11.73 7.33
C TYR A 78 5.54 -10.50 7.74
N ALA A 79 6.31 -9.94 6.81
CA ALA A 79 6.78 -8.57 6.89
C ALA A 79 5.79 -7.65 6.17
N VAL A 80 5.45 -6.52 6.80
CA VAL A 80 4.70 -5.44 6.15
C VAL A 80 5.55 -4.19 6.15
N LYS A 81 5.88 -3.72 4.94
CA LYS A 81 6.48 -2.40 4.73
C LYS A 81 5.40 -1.34 4.73
N CYS A 82 5.55 -0.32 5.55
CA CYS A 82 4.60 0.77 5.74
C CYS A 82 5.22 2.08 5.28
N ALA A 83 4.57 2.78 4.33
CA ALA A 83 4.92 4.16 4.03
C ALA A 83 4.66 5.06 5.25
N LEU A 84 5.66 5.85 5.65
CA LEU A 84 5.54 6.80 6.76
C LEU A 84 4.85 8.10 6.34
N ASP A 85 4.96 8.47 5.07
CA ASP A 85 4.34 9.64 4.47
C ASP A 85 3.10 9.28 3.67
N ILE A 86 2.09 10.15 3.74
CA ILE A 86 0.97 10.14 2.79
C ILE A 86 1.45 10.55 1.40
N TYR A 87 0.71 10.16 0.35
CA TYR A 87 1.00 10.61 -1.00
C TYR A 87 0.92 12.14 -1.10
N ARG A 88 1.97 12.73 -1.68
CA ARG A 88 2.06 14.19 -1.87
C ARG A 88 1.15 14.67 -2.99
N ASN A 89 1.08 13.88 -4.06
CA ASN A 89 0.25 14.11 -5.24
C ASN A 89 0.13 12.80 -6.06
N THR A 90 -0.60 12.83 -7.17
CA THR A 90 -0.83 11.65 -8.03
C THR A 90 0.47 11.10 -8.63
N ALA A 91 1.46 11.98 -8.90
CA ALA A 91 2.75 11.55 -9.42
C ALA A 91 3.57 10.80 -8.36
N ASP A 92 3.61 11.31 -7.12
CA ASP A 92 4.23 10.63 -5.97
C ASP A 92 3.55 9.28 -5.67
N ARG A 93 2.22 9.23 -5.73
CA ARG A 93 1.48 7.96 -5.65
C ARG A 93 1.95 6.99 -6.73
N ARG A 94 1.91 7.39 -8.00
CA ARG A 94 2.32 6.54 -9.12
C ARG A 94 3.77 6.06 -9.00
N GLU A 95 4.68 6.91 -8.55
CA GLU A 95 6.09 6.55 -8.31
C GLU A 95 6.21 5.47 -7.23
N LYS A 96 5.57 5.67 -6.07
CA LYS A 96 5.55 4.69 -4.98
C LYS A 96 4.93 3.36 -5.42
N LEU A 97 3.87 3.39 -6.24
CA LEU A 97 3.23 2.17 -6.73
C LEU A 97 4.10 1.37 -7.73
N GLN A 98 5.16 1.95 -8.30
CA GLN A 98 6.09 1.19 -9.18
C GLN A 98 6.75 0.03 -8.45
N GLU A 99 6.92 0.11 -7.13
CA GLU A 99 7.48 -1.00 -6.35
C GLU A 99 6.55 -2.23 -6.39
N VAL A 100 5.24 -2.02 -6.23
CA VAL A 100 4.24 -3.09 -6.34
C VAL A 100 4.27 -3.69 -7.75
N GLN A 101 4.29 -2.84 -8.77
CA GLN A 101 4.35 -3.29 -10.16
C GLN A 101 5.60 -4.15 -10.42
N LYS A 102 6.76 -3.73 -9.92
CA LYS A 102 8.01 -4.50 -10.07
C LYS A 102 7.93 -5.84 -9.36
N HIS A 103 7.38 -5.89 -8.15
CA HIS A 103 7.19 -7.14 -7.42
C HIS A 103 6.27 -8.12 -8.14
N GLU A 104 5.18 -7.65 -8.73
CA GLU A 104 4.25 -8.52 -9.47
C GLU A 104 4.81 -9.05 -10.80
N LEU A 105 5.76 -8.33 -11.41
CA LEU A 105 6.44 -8.75 -12.63
C LEU A 105 7.51 -9.84 -12.39
N LEU A 106 8.00 -9.99 -11.16
CA LEU A 106 9.02 -10.98 -10.83
C LEU A 106 8.38 -12.37 -10.65
N PRO A 107 8.90 -13.40 -11.33
CA PRO A 107 8.42 -14.76 -11.10
C PRO A 107 8.86 -15.26 -9.71
N PRO A 108 8.13 -16.22 -9.12
CA PRO A 108 8.56 -16.87 -7.89
C PRO A 108 9.96 -17.49 -8.05
N HIS A 109 10.85 -17.21 -7.09
CA HIS A 109 12.22 -17.74 -7.11
C HIS A 109 12.75 -17.86 -5.67
N PRO A 110 13.48 -18.93 -5.31
CA PRO A 110 13.96 -19.16 -3.93
C PRO A 110 14.96 -18.11 -3.41
N ASN A 111 15.49 -17.25 -4.28
CA ASN A 111 16.38 -16.14 -3.89
C ASN A 111 15.76 -14.75 -4.07
N LEU A 112 14.47 -14.68 -4.39
CA LEU A 112 13.71 -13.44 -4.43
C LEU A 112 12.64 -13.51 -3.35
N ILE A 113 12.48 -12.42 -2.61
CA ILE A 113 11.45 -12.34 -1.60
C ILE A 113 10.06 -12.50 -2.23
N HIS A 114 9.26 -13.38 -1.65
CA HIS A 114 7.91 -13.63 -2.12
C HIS A 114 6.99 -12.45 -1.78
N PHE A 115 6.48 -11.80 -2.82
CA PHE A 115 5.43 -10.79 -2.72
C PHE A 115 4.08 -11.47 -2.53
N VAL A 116 3.35 -11.07 -1.48
CA VAL A 116 2.03 -11.61 -1.17
C VAL A 116 0.94 -10.72 -1.74
N LYS A 117 0.91 -9.45 -1.32
CA LYS A 117 -0.04 -8.43 -1.81
C LYS A 117 0.39 -7.04 -1.37
N ALA A 118 -0.22 -6.03 -1.97
CA ALA A 118 -0.13 -4.65 -1.53
C ALA A 118 -1.52 -4.03 -1.41
N TRP A 119 -1.66 -3.05 -0.54
CA TRP A 119 -2.84 -2.22 -0.45
C TRP A 119 -2.44 -0.78 -0.15
N GLU A 120 -3.34 0.14 -0.46
CA GLU A 120 -3.25 1.50 0.03
C GLU A 120 -4.43 1.81 0.95
N GLU A 121 -4.19 2.65 1.94
CA GLU A 121 -5.22 3.06 2.90
C GLU A 121 -4.81 4.42 3.48
N ARG A 122 -5.75 5.38 3.51
CA ARG A 122 -5.50 6.74 4.04
C ARG A 122 -4.29 7.40 3.41
N GLY A 123 -4.10 7.16 2.10
CA GLY A 123 -3.06 7.77 1.28
C GLY A 123 -1.66 7.21 1.54
N ARG A 124 -1.54 6.04 2.18
CA ARG A 124 -0.27 5.34 2.43
C ARG A 124 -0.24 4.01 1.72
N LEU A 125 0.93 3.64 1.21
CA LEU A 125 1.19 2.33 0.63
C LEU A 125 1.64 1.35 1.72
N TYR A 126 1.13 0.12 1.62
CA TYR A 126 1.55 -1.02 2.41
C TYR A 126 1.86 -2.20 1.50
N ILE A 127 2.99 -2.87 1.76
CA ILE A 127 3.45 -4.03 0.98
C ILE A 127 3.66 -5.20 1.94
N GLN A 128 2.98 -6.31 1.71
CA GLN A 128 3.14 -7.56 2.45
C GLN A 128 4.02 -8.53 1.67
N THR A 129 5.07 -9.02 2.33
CA THR A 129 5.96 -10.08 1.82
C THR A 129 6.03 -11.22 2.82
N GLU A 130 6.61 -12.35 2.41
CA GLU A 130 7.08 -13.34 3.39
C GLU A 130 8.02 -12.71 4.43
N LEU A 131 8.10 -13.35 5.61
CA LEU A 131 8.99 -12.95 6.70
C LEU A 131 10.33 -13.70 6.62
#